data_AF-A0A7S2Y919-F1
#
_entry.id   AF-A0A7S2Y919-F1
#
_cell.length_a   1.000
_cell.length_b   1.000
_cell.length_c   1.000
_cell.angle_alpha   90.00
_cell.angle_beta   90.00
_cell.angle_gamma   90.00
#
_symmetry.space_group_name_H-M   'P 1'
#
loop_
_entity.id
_entity.type
_entity.pdbx_description
1 polymer ?
#
loop_
_entity_poly.entity_id
_entity_poly.type
_entity_poly.pdbx_seq_one_letter_code
_entity_poly.pdbx_strand_id
1 'polypeptide(L)'
;SIIFAALFSKTWRINKLFHSKKSMVRVRVSTMDVIAPFCIVFACNVLILTCWTALDPLTYQRVLGDGTDFWNREIESMGLCQSDKSLAYLLPLAFINFAVIVIATWQAVQSRKIKSEFSESKYIMMTVASLFQAFLTGVPVAAVVKDDPQAFYLV
;
A
#
# COMPACT_ATOMS: atom_id res chain seq x y z
N SER A 1 0.48 -5.16 -2.36
CA SER A 1 -0.83 -5.79 -2.06
C SER A 1 -0.74 -7.16 -1.39
N ILE A 2 0.06 -8.12 -1.90
CA ILE A 2 0.14 -9.49 -1.34
C ILE A 2 0.66 -9.50 0.12
N ILE A 3 1.74 -8.76 0.41
CA ILE A 3 2.33 -8.67 1.75
C ILE A 3 1.34 -8.06 2.75
N PHE A 4 0.68 -6.95 2.37
CA PHE A 4 -0.30 -6.28 3.22
C PHE A 4 -1.49 -7.18 3.55
N ALA A 5 -1.96 -7.91 2.54
CA ALA A 5 -3.12 -8.76 2.70
C ALA A 5 -2.78 -10.06 3.48
N ALA A 6 -1.53 -10.56 3.39
CA ALA A 6 -1.03 -11.64 4.26
C ALA A 6 -0.90 -11.19 5.74
N LEU A 7 -0.38 -9.99 5.99
CA LEU A 7 -0.26 -9.41 7.34
C LEU A 7 -1.64 -9.15 7.96
N PHE A 8 -2.58 -8.61 7.18
CA PHE A 8 -3.97 -8.42 7.59
C PHE A 8 -4.61 -9.75 7.97
N SER A 9 -4.43 -10.78 7.13
CA SER A 9 -5.01 -12.12 7.37
C SER A 9 -4.53 -12.74 8.69
N LYS A 10 -3.22 -12.66 8.97
CA LYS A 10 -2.66 -13.13 10.24
C LYS A 10 -3.20 -12.34 11.44
N THR A 11 -3.21 -11.01 11.35
CA THR A 11 -3.67 -10.13 12.44
C THR A 11 -5.16 -10.34 12.75
N TRP A 12 -5.99 -10.49 11.72
CA TRP A 12 -7.43 -10.76 11.85
C TRP A 12 -7.72 -12.08 12.57
N ARG A 13 -7.05 -13.15 12.14
CA ARG A 13 -7.21 -14.49 12.74
C ARG A 13 -6.87 -14.46 14.22
N ILE A 14 -5.78 -13.79 14.59
CA ILE A 14 -5.38 -13.61 15.98
C ILE A 14 -6.49 -12.88 16.75
N ASN A 15 -6.96 -11.72 16.27
CA ASN A 15 -7.95 -10.92 16.97
C ASN A 15 -9.30 -11.66 17.16
N LYS A 16 -9.78 -12.39 16.14
CA LYS A 16 -11.02 -13.20 16.20
C LYS A 16 -10.92 -14.32 17.25
N LEU A 17 -9.76 -14.96 17.36
CA LEU A 17 -9.53 -16.06 18.32
C LEU A 17 -9.53 -15.56 19.77
N PHE A 18 -8.99 -14.36 20.02
CA PHE A 18 -8.93 -13.79 21.37
C PHE A 18 -10.21 -13.07 21.80
N HIS A 19 -10.96 -12.44 20.89
CA HIS A 19 -12.30 -11.93 21.22
C HIS A 19 -13.28 -13.07 21.56
N SER A 20 -13.12 -14.25 20.96
CA SER A 20 -13.94 -15.43 21.26
C SER A 20 -13.70 -16.01 22.66
N LYS A 21 -12.52 -15.76 23.28
CA LYS A 21 -12.24 -16.19 24.66
C LYS A 21 -13.14 -15.51 25.69
N LYS A 22 -13.62 -14.27 25.44
CA LYS A 22 -14.61 -13.62 26.33
C LYS A 22 -15.96 -14.33 26.36
N SER A 23 -16.29 -15.12 25.33
CA SER A 23 -17.55 -15.85 25.23
C SER A 23 -17.45 -17.31 25.68
N MET A 24 -16.24 -17.85 25.96
CA MET A 24 -16.00 -19.27 26.29
C MET A 24 -16.65 -20.29 25.31
N VAL A 25 -16.93 -19.89 24.07
CA VAL A 25 -17.47 -20.78 23.02
C VAL A 25 -16.34 -21.21 22.09
N ARG A 26 -16.31 -22.49 21.71
CA ARG A 26 -15.36 -23.04 20.74
C ARG A 26 -15.67 -22.51 19.34
N VAL A 27 -15.06 -21.38 18.97
CA VAL A 27 -15.17 -20.81 17.62
C VAL A 27 -14.13 -21.46 16.70
N ARG A 28 -14.60 -22.27 15.75
CA ARG A 28 -13.75 -22.80 14.67
C ARG A 28 -13.58 -21.70 13.63
N VAL A 29 -12.50 -20.92 13.74
CA VAL A 29 -12.19 -19.90 12.73
C VAL A 29 -11.75 -20.60 11.45
N SER A 30 -12.61 -20.59 10.44
CA SER A 30 -12.27 -21.09 9.11
C SER A 30 -11.29 -20.12 8.45
N THR A 31 -10.22 -20.65 7.86
CA THR A 31 -9.26 -19.88 7.07
C THR A 31 -9.91 -19.19 5.87
N MET A 32 -11.04 -19.71 5.39
CA MET A 32 -11.83 -19.17 4.28
C MET A 32 -12.41 -17.77 4.56
N ASP A 33 -12.81 -17.48 5.81
CA ASP A 33 -13.36 -16.16 6.17
C ASP A 33 -12.35 -15.02 6.02
N VAL A 34 -11.06 -15.36 6.06
CA VAL A 34 -9.95 -14.40 6.01
C VAL A 34 -9.39 -14.27 4.59
N ILE A 35 -9.51 -15.34 3.80
CA ILE A 35 -9.16 -15.34 2.37
C ILE A 35 -10.19 -14.55 1.55
N ALA A 36 -11.47 -14.56 1.94
CA ALA A 36 -12.50 -13.79 1.23
C ALA A 36 -12.21 -12.27 1.15
N PRO A 37 -12.00 -11.52 2.25
CA PRO A 37 -11.65 -10.11 2.17
C PRO A 37 -10.30 -9.86 1.49
N PHE A 38 -9.34 -10.79 1.64
CA PHE A 38 -8.06 -10.75 0.91
C PHE A 38 -8.29 -10.80 -0.61
N CYS A 39 -9.07 -11.77 -1.09
CA CYS A 39 -9.34 -11.96 -2.51
C CYS A 39 -10.12 -10.79 -3.09
N ILE A 40 -11.05 -10.21 -2.34
CA ILE A 40 -11.79 -9.02 -2.77
C ILE A 40 -10.83 -7.84 -2.97
N VAL A 41 -10.00 -7.51 -1.97
CA VAL A 41 -9.04 -6.40 -2.08
C VAL A 41 -8.05 -6.65 -3.22
N PHE A 42 -7.53 -7.87 -3.35
CA PHE A 42 -6.61 -8.24 -4.41
C PHE A 42 -7.27 -8.10 -5.79
N ALA A 43 -8.48 -8.63 -5.96
CA ALA A 43 -9.25 -8.53 -7.20
C ALA A 43 -9.52 -7.06 -7.56
N CYS A 44 -9.92 -6.21 -6.60
CA CYS A 44 -10.09 -4.78 -6.85
C CYS A 44 -8.79 -4.12 -7.35
N ASN A 45 -7.64 -4.44 -6.76
CA ASN A 45 -6.34 -3.91 -7.24
C ASN A 45 -6.02 -4.38 -8.66
N VAL A 46 -6.22 -5.67 -8.94
CA VAL A 46 -5.98 -6.25 -10.27
C VAL A 46 -6.90 -5.59 -11.30
N LEU A 47 -8.19 -5.41 -10.98
CA LEU A 47 -9.16 -4.77 -11.86
C LEU A 47 -8.80 -3.31 -12.15
N ILE A 48 -8.42 -2.53 -11.13
CA ILE A 48 -8.00 -1.14 -11.32
C ILE A 48 -6.76 -1.08 -12.22
N LEU A 49 -5.76 -1.92 -11.97
CA LEU A 49 -4.53 -1.96 -12.76
C LEU A 49 -4.79 -2.42 -14.20
N THR A 50 -5.64 -3.42 -14.40
CA THR A 50 -6.00 -3.88 -15.76
C THR A 50 -6.83 -2.85 -16.52
N CYS A 51 -7.75 -2.15 -15.85
CA CYS A 51 -8.45 -1.02 -16.46
C CYS A 51 -7.49 0.11 -16.81
N TRP A 52 -6.51 0.41 -15.96
CA TRP A 52 -5.51 1.43 -16.25
C TRP A 52 -4.66 1.05 -17.47
N THR A 53 -4.14 -0.17 -17.52
CA THR A 53 -3.32 -0.62 -18.66
C THR A 53 -4.10 -0.75 -19.96
N ALA A 54 -5.39 -1.08 -19.91
CA ALA A 54 -6.23 -1.26 -21.11
C ALA A 54 -6.79 0.05 -21.66
N LEU A 55 -7.18 1.00 -20.80
CA LEU A 55 -7.86 2.23 -21.21
C LEU A 55 -6.91 3.42 -21.35
N ASP A 56 -5.88 3.51 -20.50
CA ASP A 56 -4.95 4.63 -20.46
C ASP A 56 -3.53 4.11 -20.15
N PRO A 57 -2.91 3.38 -21.10
CA PRO A 57 -1.59 2.80 -20.90
C PRO A 57 -0.56 3.90 -20.64
N LEU A 58 0.35 3.66 -19.70
CA LEU A 58 1.48 4.56 -19.48
C LEU A 58 2.37 4.53 -20.72
N THR A 59 2.50 5.68 -21.38
CA THR A 59 3.36 5.84 -22.56
C THR A 59 4.61 6.62 -22.19
N TYR A 60 5.72 6.29 -22.86
CA TYR A 60 6.95 7.06 -22.72
C TYR A 60 6.75 8.44 -23.34
N GLN A 61 6.88 9.47 -22.52
CA GLN A 61 6.86 10.87 -22.93
C GLN A 61 8.19 11.51 -22.56
N ARG A 62 8.72 12.31 -23.49
CA ARG A 62 9.94 13.08 -23.28
C ARG A 62 9.53 14.50 -22.86
N VAL A 63 9.90 14.88 -21.65
CA VAL A 63 9.67 16.22 -21.11
C VAL A 63 10.99 16.98 -21.19
N LEU A 64 10.94 18.17 -21.79
CA LEU A 64 12.11 19.04 -21.92
C LEU A 64 12.35 19.74 -20.58
N GLY A 65 13.62 19.83 -20.16
CA GLY A 65 13.99 20.55 -18.94
C GLY A 65 13.91 22.06 -19.11
N ASP A 66 13.82 22.78 -18.00
CA ASP A 66 13.79 24.25 -17.99
C ASP A 66 15.17 24.81 -18.32
N GLY A 67 15.39 25.13 -19.59
CA GLY A 67 16.61 25.80 -20.05
C GLY A 67 16.84 25.60 -21.55
N THR A 68 17.28 26.67 -22.21
CA THR A 68 17.82 26.61 -23.56
C THR A 68 19.25 27.15 -23.57
N ASP A 69 20.12 26.58 -24.39
CA ASP A 69 21.46 27.11 -24.58
C ASP A 69 21.43 28.47 -25.31
N PHE A 70 22.62 29.08 -25.49
CA PHE A 70 22.76 30.36 -26.19
C PHE A 70 22.26 30.34 -27.65
N TRP A 71 22.08 29.15 -28.24
CA TRP A 71 21.56 28.92 -29.59
C TRP A 71 20.10 28.43 -29.59
N ASN A 72 19.39 28.60 -28.48
CA ASN A 72 18.00 28.18 -28.31
C ASN A 72 17.76 26.67 -28.51
N ARG A 73 18.76 25.84 -28.15
CA ARG A 73 18.67 24.37 -28.15
C ARG A 73 18.41 23.86 -26.74
N GLU A 74 17.64 22.78 -26.66
CA GLU A 74 17.31 22.10 -25.41
C GLU A 74 18.58 21.50 -24.78
N ILE A 75 18.89 21.91 -23.55
CA ILE A 75 20.11 21.46 -22.85
C ILE A 75 19.88 20.14 -22.11
N GLU A 76 18.65 19.92 -21.64
CA GLU A 76 18.26 18.76 -20.86
C GLU A 76 16.89 18.23 -21.27
N SER A 77 16.72 16.91 -21.22
CA SER A 77 15.45 16.26 -21.45
C SER A 77 15.32 15.02 -20.58
N MET A 78 14.15 14.83 -19.99
CA MET A 78 13.83 13.70 -19.13
C MET A 78 12.82 12.79 -19.82
N GLY A 79 12.96 11.49 -19.61
CA GLY A 79 12.01 10.48 -20.07
C GLY A 79 11.13 10.03 -18.92
N LEU A 80 9.82 10.16 -19.07
CA LEU A 80 8.83 9.82 -18.04
C LEU A 80 7.77 8.90 -18.64
N CYS A 81 7.22 7.99 -17.85
CA CYS A 81 6.04 7.22 -18.24
C CYS A 81 4.81 7.90 -17.69
N GLN A 82 4.05 8.59 -18.55
CA GLN A 82 2.88 9.38 -18.16
C GLN A 82 1.63 8.86 -18.87
N SER A 83 0.49 8.99 -18.18
CA SER A 83 -0.83 8.77 -18.76
C SER A 83 -1.72 9.97 -18.38
N ASP A 84 -2.67 10.31 -19.24
CA ASP A 84 -3.47 11.54 -19.14
C ASP A 84 -4.28 11.58 -17.84
N LYS A 85 -4.72 10.41 -17.35
CA LYS A 85 -5.52 10.27 -16.13
C LYS A 85 -4.85 9.39 -15.08
N SER A 86 -3.52 9.36 -15.05
CA SER A 86 -2.73 8.60 -14.05
C SER A 86 -3.19 8.81 -12.61
N LEU A 87 -3.47 10.05 -12.18
CA LEU A 87 -3.96 10.36 -10.83
C LEU A 87 -5.33 9.72 -10.51
N ALA A 88 -6.21 9.56 -11.51
CA ALA A 88 -7.53 8.99 -11.31
C ALA A 88 -7.47 7.49 -10.98
N TYR A 89 -6.43 6.78 -11.44
CA TYR A 89 -6.19 5.38 -11.11
C TYR A 89 -5.29 5.22 -9.87
N LEU A 90 -4.31 6.11 -9.69
CA LEU A 90 -3.40 6.08 -8.54
C LEU A 90 -4.10 6.40 -7.21
N LEU A 91 -5.00 7.39 -7.16
CA LEU A 91 -5.73 7.76 -5.94
C LEU A 91 -6.54 6.61 -5.34
N PRO A 92 -7.44 5.91 -6.06
CA PRO A 92 -8.19 4.79 -5.49
C PRO A 92 -7.28 3.62 -5.11
N LEU A 93 -6.21 3.36 -5.88
CA LEU A 93 -5.24 2.31 -5.56
C LEU A 93 -4.51 2.62 -4.24
N ALA A 94 -4.04 3.85 -4.08
CA ALA A 94 -3.40 4.33 -2.85
C ALA A 94 -4.37 4.26 -1.67
N PHE A 95 -5.61 4.71 -1.85
CA PHE A 95 -6.64 4.69 -0.81
C PHE A 95 -6.95 3.26 -0.34
N ILE A 96 -7.15 2.30 -1.26
CA ILE A 96 -7.42 0.90 -0.91
C ILE A 96 -6.25 0.31 -0.11
N ASN A 97 -5.01 0.50 -0.58
CA ASN A 97 -3.83 -0.07 0.10
C ASN A 97 -3.61 0.60 1.47
N PHE A 98 -3.80 1.92 1.57
CA PHE A 98 -3.67 2.66 2.83
C PHE A 98 -4.74 2.24 3.84
N ALA A 99 -6.00 2.11 3.42
CA ALA A 99 -7.10 1.67 4.28
C ALA A 99 -6.81 0.28 4.88
N VAL A 100 -6.28 -0.66 4.07
CA VAL A 100 -5.89 -2.00 4.55
C VAL A 100 -4.81 -1.91 5.62
N ILE A 101 -3.81 -1.06 5.44
CA ILE A 101 -2.73 -0.87 6.42
C ILE A 101 -3.29 -0.25 7.70
N VAL A 102 -4.13 0.78 7.62
CA VAL A 102 -4.75 1.41 8.81
C VAL A 102 -5.55 0.39 9.61
N ILE A 103 -6.39 -0.39 8.93
CA ILE A 103 -7.20 -1.42 9.57
C ILE A 103 -6.31 -2.51 10.19
N ALA A 104 -5.25 -2.94 9.50
CA ALA A 104 -4.29 -3.92 10.02
C ALA A 104 -3.56 -3.39 11.26
N THR A 105 -3.13 -2.13 11.26
CA THR A 105 -2.48 -1.47 12.40
C THR A 105 -3.44 -1.36 13.58
N TRP A 106 -4.70 -0.98 13.34
CA TRP A 106 -5.71 -0.91 14.39
C TRP A 106 -5.96 -2.28 15.04
N GLN A 107 -6.07 -3.34 14.23
CA GLN A 107 -6.21 -4.70 14.74
C GLN A 107 -4.95 -5.18 15.48
N ALA A 108 -3.77 -4.80 15.02
CA ALA A 108 -2.52 -5.11 15.69
C ALA A 108 -2.46 -4.45 17.08
N VAL A 109 -2.88 -3.18 17.20
CA VAL A 109 -2.97 -2.47 18.49
C VAL A 109 -3.99 -3.13 19.41
N GLN A 110 -5.15 -3.53 18.91
CA GLN A 110 -6.16 -4.25 19.70
C GLN A 110 -5.60 -5.58 20.23
N SER A 111 -4.77 -6.25 19.44
CA SER A 111 -4.14 -7.52 19.84
C SER A 111 -3.07 -7.38 20.94
N ARG A 112 -2.60 -6.16 21.23
CA ARG A 112 -1.55 -5.87 22.24
C ARG A 112 -2.00 -6.17 23.68
N LYS A 113 -3.30 -6.17 23.95
CA LYS A 113 -3.87 -6.38 25.30
C LYS A 113 -3.89 -7.86 25.72
N ILE A 114 -3.51 -8.76 24.83
CA ILE A 114 -3.52 -10.20 25.04
C ILE A 114 -2.17 -10.63 25.62
N LYS A 115 -2.18 -11.40 26.72
CA LYS A 115 -0.97 -11.89 27.40
C LYS A 115 0.02 -12.54 26.41
N SER A 116 1.29 -12.20 26.58
CA SER A 116 2.43 -12.38 25.68
C SER A 116 2.89 -13.84 25.46
N GLU A 117 2.02 -14.84 25.57
CA GLU A 117 2.42 -16.25 25.37
C GLU A 117 2.73 -16.58 23.90
N PHE A 118 2.48 -15.66 22.97
CA PHE A 118 2.89 -15.78 21.57
C PHE A 118 3.81 -14.62 21.20
N SER A 119 5.12 -14.87 21.17
CA SER A 119 6.14 -13.92 20.69
C SER A 119 5.86 -13.45 19.25
N GLU A 120 5.20 -14.27 18.43
CA GLU A 120 4.86 -13.99 17.03
C GLU A 120 3.99 -12.72 16.85
N SER A 121 3.06 -12.44 17.77
CA SER A 121 2.15 -11.27 17.64
C SER A 121 2.89 -9.93 17.79
N LYS A 122 3.95 -9.91 18.61
CA LYS A 122 4.77 -8.72 18.83
C LYS A 122 5.57 -8.35 17.58
N TYR A 123 6.12 -9.34 16.88
CA TYR A 123 6.86 -9.12 15.63
C TYR A 123 5.93 -8.64 14.51
N ILE A 124 4.76 -9.27 14.36
CA ILE A 124 3.76 -8.84 13.37
C ILE A 124 3.35 -7.38 13.63
N MET A 125 3.09 -7.01 14.88
CA MET A 125 2.76 -5.63 15.24
C MET A 125 3.89 -4.66 14.88
N MET A 126 5.15 -5.01 15.17
CA MET A 126 6.30 -4.17 14.86
C MET A 126 6.47 -3.97 13.35
N THR A 127 6.28 -5.03 12.55
CA THR A 127 6.32 -4.97 11.09
C THR A 127 5.16 -4.13 10.52
N VAL A 128 3.95 -4.27 11.04
CA VAL A 128 2.79 -3.50 10.57
C VAL A 128 2.95 -2.02 10.94
N ALA A 129 3.48 -1.71 12.12
CA ALA A 129 3.76 -0.34 12.54
C ALA A 129 4.86 0.32 11.70
N SER A 130 5.96 -0.38 11.40
CA SER A 130 7.03 0.16 10.55
C SER A 130 6.55 0.40 9.12
N LEU A 131 5.72 -0.49 8.57
CA LEU A 131 5.10 -0.30 7.26
C LEU A 131 4.14 0.91 7.22
N PHE A 132 3.35 1.10 8.28
CA PHE A 132 2.47 2.26 8.39
C PHE A 132 3.27 3.57 8.45
N GLN A 133 4.34 3.61 9.25
CA GLN A 133 5.24 4.76 9.31
C GLN A 133 5.86 5.05 7.94
N ALA A 134 6.38 4.03 7.25
CA ALA A 134 6.98 4.19 5.92
C ALA A 134 6.00 4.77 4.90
N PHE A 135 4.72 4.36 4.92
CA PHE A 135 3.70 4.97 4.08
C PHE A 135 3.42 6.44 4.44
N LEU A 136 3.34 6.73 5.74
CA LEU A 136 3.03 8.07 6.23
C LEU A 136 4.13 9.08 5.88
N THR A 137 5.40 8.66 5.89
CA THR A 137 6.54 9.52 5.54
C THR A 137 6.87 9.48 4.06
N GLY A 138 6.77 8.32 3.41
CA GLY A 138 7.17 8.12 2.01
C GLY A 138 6.26 8.86 1.03
N VAL A 139 4.94 8.84 1.24
CA VAL A 139 4.00 9.49 0.30
C VAL A 139 4.21 11.01 0.23
N PRO A 140 4.31 11.75 1.35
CA PRO A 140 4.61 13.18 1.30
C PRO A 140 5.97 13.49 0.68
N VAL A 141 7.01 12.71 1.00
CA VAL A 141 8.35 12.93 0.44
C VAL A 141 8.32 12.71 -1.07
N ALA A 142 7.71 11.64 -1.56
CA ALA A 142 7.55 11.40 -2.99
C ALA A 142 6.75 12.52 -3.70
N ALA A 143 5.74 13.10 -3.03
CA ALA A 143 4.98 14.23 -3.56
C ALA A 143 5.78 15.54 -3.65
N VAL A 144 6.68 15.79 -2.68
CA VAL A 144 7.55 16.97 -2.65
C VAL A 144 8.64 16.88 -3.72
N VAL A 145 9.14 15.67 -3.98
CA VAL A 145 10.32 15.43 -4.79
C VAL A 145 9.97 15.06 -6.24
N LYS A 146 8.69 15.09 -6.61
CA LYS A 146 8.19 14.66 -7.93
C LYS A 146 8.88 15.33 -9.14
N ASP A 147 9.40 16.54 -8.96
CA ASP A 147 10.00 17.35 -10.03
C ASP A 147 11.54 17.14 -10.13
N ASP A 148 12.15 16.48 -9.14
CA ASP A 148 13.58 16.13 -9.14
C ASP A 148 13.74 14.61 -9.35
N PRO A 149 14.16 14.16 -10.55
CA PRO A 149 14.29 12.73 -10.85
C PRO A 149 15.38 12.02 -10.03
N GLN A 150 16.45 12.74 -9.63
CA GLN A 150 17.52 12.14 -8.83
C GLN A 150 17.04 11.88 -7.41
N ALA A 151 16.35 12.86 -6.83
CA ALA A 151 15.82 12.72 -5.50
C ALA A 151 14.59 11.79 -5.47
N PHE A 152 13.76 11.74 -6.53
CA PHE A 152 12.63 10.81 -6.62
C PHE A 152 13.08 9.34 -6.70
N TYR A 153 14.21 9.06 -7.35
CA TYR A 153 14.78 7.70 -7.40
C TYR A 153 15.28 7.19 -6.03
N LEU A 154 15.65 8.09 -5.12
CA LEU A 154 16.19 7.74 -3.80
C LEU A 154 15.12 7.44 -2.74
N VAL A 155 13.85 7.73 -3.02
CA VAL A 155 12.72 7.68 -2.08
C VAL A 155 11.84 6.47 -2.38
#